data_AF-A0A7V8EJL7-F1
#
_entry.id   AF-A0A7V8EJL7-F1
#
_cell.length_a   1.000
_cell.length_b   1.000
_cell.length_c   1.000
_cell.angle_alpha   90.00
_cell.angle_beta   90.00
_cell.angle_gamma   90.00
#
_symmetry.space_group_name_H-M   'P 1'
#
loop_
_entity.id
_entity.type
_entity.pdbx_description
1 polymer ?
#
loop_
_entity_poly.entity_id
_entity_poly.type
_entity_poly.pdbx_seq_one_letter_code
_entity_poly.pdbx_strand_id
1 'polypeptide(L)'
;MPDGCLPVRGKLEKGKVPAELFAGLLEGTHITSSATIDALRRHLVEGMPSREAWESAGAFKSNFYLHLSTLQKASDRVARLAPFYNADIED
;
A
#
# COMPACT_ATOMS: atom_id res chain seq x y z
N MET A 1 -22.12 -8.41 -9.15
CA MET A 1 -20.79 -7.87 -9.52
C MET A 1 -19.97 -7.84 -8.25
N PRO A 2 -18.93 -8.67 -8.06
CA PRO A 2 -18.08 -8.55 -6.88
C PRO A 2 -17.24 -7.28 -7.00
N ASP A 3 -17.09 -6.58 -5.88
CA ASP A 3 -16.41 -5.30 -5.68
C ASP A 3 -15.18 -5.11 -6.57
N GLY A 4 -15.35 -4.23 -7.57
CA GLY A 4 -14.26 -3.74 -8.38
C GLY A 4 -13.20 -3.12 -7.48
N CYS A 5 -11.99 -3.67 -7.55
CA CYS A 5 -10.79 -3.17 -6.92
C CYS A 5 -10.48 -1.78 -7.52
N LEU A 6 -11.11 -0.73 -6.97
CA LEU A 6 -10.90 0.63 -7.41
C LEU A 6 -9.46 1.04 -7.08
N PRO A 7 -8.76 1.76 -7.98
CA PRO A 7 -7.50 2.39 -7.62
C PRO A 7 -7.77 3.32 -6.46
N VAL A 8 -7.08 3.11 -5.34
CA VAL A 8 -7.22 3.94 -4.14
C VAL A 8 -6.72 5.35 -4.48
N ARG A 9 -7.63 6.19 -4.99
CA ARG A 9 -7.40 7.62 -5.21
C ARG A 9 -7.42 8.29 -3.85
N GLY A 10 -6.24 8.42 -3.23
CA GLY A 10 -6.11 9.13 -1.97
C GLY A 10 -5.05 8.54 -1.06
N LYS A 11 -4.95 9.13 0.14
CA LYS A 11 -4.07 8.70 1.21
C LYS A 11 -4.32 7.21 1.50
N LEU A 12 -3.28 6.39 1.58
CA LEU A 12 -3.36 5.01 2.03
C LEU A 12 -3.79 5.04 3.48
N GLU A 13 -5.04 4.65 3.73
CA GLU A 13 -5.63 4.67 5.06
C GLU A 13 -5.46 3.32 5.74
N LYS A 14 -5.40 3.37 7.08
CA LYS A 14 -5.32 2.16 7.90
C LYS A 14 -6.48 1.21 7.59
N GLY A 15 -6.17 -0.06 7.35
CA GLY A 15 -7.17 -1.12 7.14
C GLY A 15 -8.03 -0.97 5.89
N LYS A 16 -7.64 -0.09 4.94
CA LYS A 16 -8.37 0.13 3.69
C LYS A 16 -7.65 -0.42 2.47
N VAL A 17 -6.50 -1.03 2.64
CA VAL A 17 -5.70 -1.57 1.53
C VAL A 17 -5.91 -3.09 1.48
N PRO A 18 -6.54 -3.62 0.42
CA PRO A 18 -6.60 -5.05 0.18
C PRO A 18 -5.20 -5.68 0.11
N ALA A 19 -5.07 -6.92 0.57
CA ALA A 19 -3.79 -7.63 0.59
C ALA A 19 -3.15 -7.72 -0.81
N GLU A 20 -3.95 -7.91 -1.86
CA GLU A 20 -3.49 -7.99 -3.24
C GLU A 20 -2.95 -6.65 -3.76
N LEU A 21 -3.64 -5.54 -3.45
CA LEU A 21 -3.15 -4.19 -3.77
C LEU A 21 -1.87 -3.87 -3.01
N PHE A 22 -1.78 -4.29 -1.75
CA PHE A 22 -0.55 -4.12 -0.96
C PHE A 22 0.63 -4.90 -1.56
N ALA A 23 0.41 -6.15 -2.01
CA ALA A 23 1.43 -6.95 -2.69
C ALA A 23 1.89 -6.29 -3.99
N GLY A 24 0.96 -5.83 -4.84
CA GLY A 24 1.32 -5.15 -6.09
C GLY A 24 2.06 -3.82 -5.87
N LEU A 25 1.68 -3.06 -4.85
CA LEU A 25 2.42 -1.85 -4.46
C LEU A 25 3.82 -2.19 -3.93
N LEU A 26 3.98 -3.30 -3.21
CA LEU A 26 5.28 -3.78 -2.75
C LEU A 26 6.18 -4.17 -3.92
N GLU A 27 5.68 -4.94 -4.89
CA GLU A 27 6.45 -5.33 -6.08
C GLU A 27 6.90 -4.12 -6.91
N GLY A 28 6.09 -3.06 -6.95
CA GLY A 28 6.45 -1.79 -7.58
C GLY A 28 7.45 -0.93 -6.78
N THR A 29 7.89 -1.38 -5.60
CA THR A 29 8.81 -0.65 -4.72
C THR A 29 10.02 -1.50 -4.33
N HIS A 30 11.17 -0.86 -4.09
CA HIS A 30 12.38 -1.56 -3.63
C HIS A 30 12.42 -1.74 -2.09
N ILE A 31 11.30 -2.08 -1.46
CA ILE A 31 11.24 -2.31 -0.02
C ILE A 31 11.64 -3.76 0.26
N THR A 32 12.80 -3.96 0.92
CA THR A 32 13.36 -5.29 1.18
C THR A 32 13.32 -5.71 2.65
N SER A 33 13.06 -4.77 3.56
CA SER A 33 13.04 -5.04 5.01
C SER A 33 11.76 -5.79 5.40
N SER A 34 11.89 -7.06 5.76
CA SER A 34 10.78 -7.91 6.20
C SER A 34 10.01 -7.33 7.38
N ALA A 35 10.71 -6.79 8.39
CA ALA A 35 10.08 -6.11 9.53
C ALA A 35 9.24 -4.89 9.10
N THR A 36 9.74 -4.11 8.14
CA THR A 36 9.01 -2.94 7.64
C THR A 36 7.80 -3.36 6.80
N ILE A 37 7.96 -4.38 5.96
CA ILE A 37 6.87 -4.96 5.16
C ILE A 37 5.75 -5.43 6.08
N ASP A 38 6.09 -6.17 7.13
CA ASP A 38 5.13 -6.69 8.09
C ASP A 38 4.42 -5.56 8.87
N ALA A 39 5.16 -4.55 9.31
CA ALA A 39 4.59 -3.35 9.94
C ALA A 39 3.61 -2.62 9.00
N LEU A 40 3.96 -2.46 7.72
CA LEU A 40 3.11 -1.79 6.73
C LEU A 40 1.85 -2.61 6.44
N ARG A 41 1.98 -3.94 6.36
CA ARG A 41 0.84 -4.85 6.18
C ARG A 41 -0.13 -4.74 7.35
N ARG A 42 0.37 -4.82 8.59
CA ARG A 42 -0.46 -4.68 9.81
C ARG A 42 -1.17 -3.33 9.84
N HIS A 43 -0.51 -2.26 9.41
CA HIS A 43 -1.11 -0.94 9.38
C HIS A 43 -2.17 -0.78 8.27
N LEU A 44 -1.82 -1.13 7.03
CA LEU A 44 -2.60 -0.81 5.84
C LEU A 44 -3.67 -1.85 5.51
N VAL A 45 -3.39 -3.13 5.80
CA VAL A 45 -4.28 -4.26 5.53
C VAL A 45 -5.10 -4.60 6.79
N GLU A 46 -4.44 -4.75 7.93
CA GLU A 46 -5.10 -5.20 9.17
C GLU A 46 -5.69 -4.04 10.01
N GLY A 47 -5.37 -2.79 9.67
CA GLY A 47 -5.91 -1.60 10.34
C GLY A 47 -5.28 -1.25 11.68
N MET A 48 -4.16 -1.88 12.02
CA MET A 48 -3.43 -1.61 13.26
C MET A 48 -2.96 -0.14 13.32
N PRO A 49 -3.00 0.52 14.48
CA PRO A 49 -2.42 1.85 14.65
C PRO A 49 -0.95 1.86 14.24
N SER A 50 -0.48 2.94 13.59
CA SER A 50 0.90 2.98 13.06
C SER A 50 1.93 2.62 14.13
N ARG A 51 1.77 3.18 15.34
CA ARG A 51 2.64 2.94 16.50
C ARG A 51 2.75 1.45 16.85
N GLU A 52 1.62 0.81 17.07
CA GLU A 52 1.56 -0.62 17.38
C GLU A 52 2.11 -1.47 16.23
N ALA A 53 1.85 -1.07 14.98
CA ALA A 53 2.28 -1.84 13.82
C ALA A 53 3.81 -1.95 13.70
N TRP A 54 4.56 -0.85 13.86
CA TRP A 54 6.03 -0.91 13.82
C TRP A 54 6.65 -1.43 15.12
N GLU A 55 6.05 -1.16 16.29
CA GLU A 55 6.53 -1.73 17.56
C GLU A 55 6.38 -3.26 17.56
N SER A 56 5.22 -3.79 17.17
CA SER A 56 4.96 -5.24 17.17
C SER A 56 5.68 -5.99 16.06
N ALA A 57 6.10 -5.31 14.97
CA ALA A 57 6.86 -5.92 13.89
C ALA A 57 8.38 -5.76 14.06
N GLY A 58 8.83 -5.03 15.10
CA GLY A 58 10.25 -4.73 15.32
C GLY A 58 10.86 -3.80 14.27
N ALA A 59 10.04 -2.99 13.60
CA ALA A 59 10.49 -2.05 12.59
C ALA A 59 10.87 -0.70 13.22
N PHE A 60 11.90 -0.04 12.68
CA PHE A 60 12.23 1.32 13.08
C PHE A 60 11.14 2.30 12.63
N LYS A 61 10.70 3.17 13.55
CA LYS A 61 9.74 4.25 13.28
C LYS A 61 10.08 5.02 12.01
N SER A 62 11.33 5.44 11.84
CA SER A 62 11.77 6.22 10.67
C SER A 62 11.63 5.44 9.36
N ASN A 63 12.00 4.15 9.34
CA ASN A 63 11.85 3.30 8.17
C ASN A 63 10.38 3.10 7.83
N PHE A 64 9.54 2.86 8.84
CA PHE A 64 8.10 2.72 8.66
C PHE A 64 7.50 3.95 7.94
N TYR A 65 7.74 5.17 8.44
CA TYR A 65 7.18 6.38 7.82
C TYR A 65 7.79 6.70 6.46
N LEU A 66 9.08 6.41 6.27
CA LEU A 66 9.75 6.56 4.97
C LEU A 66 9.09 5.67 3.92
N HIS A 67 8.93 4.37 4.23
CA HIS A 67 8.37 3.39 3.32
C HIS A 67 6.86 3.56 3.14
N LEU A 68 6.12 3.99 4.16
CA LEU A 68 4.72 4.39 4.03
C LEU A 68 4.57 5.55 3.05
N SER A 69 5.46 6.54 3.11
CA SER A 69 5.46 7.66 2.16
C SER A 69 5.83 7.21 0.75
N THR A 70 6.75 6.25 0.61
CA THR A 70 7.09 5.65 -0.70
C THR A 70 5.90 4.90 -1.30
N LEU A 71 5.20 4.07 -0.52
CA LEU A 71 3.97 3.40 -0.95
C LEU A 71 2.90 4.41 -1.34
N GLN A 72 2.76 5.51 -0.60
CA GLN A 72 1.82 6.57 -0.92
C GLN A 72 2.10 7.19 -2.29
N LYS A 73 3.37 7.48 -2.60
CA LYS A 73 3.80 7.99 -3.91
C LYS A 73 3.59 6.97 -5.03
N ALA A 74 3.83 5.69 -4.75
CA ALA A 74 3.56 4.61 -5.70
C ALA A 74 2.06 4.50 -6.01
N SER A 75 1.21 4.50 -4.98
CA SER A 75 -0.25 4.48 -5.13
C SER A 75 -0.76 5.68 -5.95
N ASP A 76 -0.23 6.87 -5.68
CA ASP A 76 -0.56 8.09 -6.42
C ASP A 76 -0.08 8.03 -7.89
N ARG A 77 1.09 7.44 -8.15
CA ARG A 77 1.57 7.15 -9.52
C ARG A 77 0.65 6.16 -10.24
N VAL A 78 0.26 5.07 -9.58
CA VAL A 78 -0.68 4.08 -10.14
C VAL A 78 -2.04 4.72 -10.42
N ALA A 79 -2.55 5.57 -9.52
CA ALA A 79 -3.81 6.28 -9.72
C ALA A 79 -3.78 7.25 -10.93
N ARG A 80 -2.62 7.86 -11.21
CA ARG A 80 -2.41 8.66 -12.44
C ARG A 80 -2.33 7.81 -13.70
N LEU A 81 -1.83 6.59 -13.60
CA LEU A 81 -1.71 5.67 -14.73
C LEU A 81 -3.01 4.91 -15.01
N ALA A 82 -3.87 4.74 -14.00
CA ALA A 82 -5.14 4.01 -14.11
C ALA A 82 -6.04 4.41 -15.31
N PRO A 83 -6.15 5.69 -15.72
CA PRO A 83 -6.91 6.05 -16.92
C PRO A 83 -6.38 5.41 -18.20
N PHE A 84 -5.07 5.17 -18.31
CA PHE A 84 -4.44 4.57 -19.50
C PHE A 84 -4.62 3.05 -19.55
N TYR A 85 -4.89 2.40 -18.42
CA TYR A 85 -5.18 0.96 -18.37
C TYR A 85 -6.67 0.65 -18.59
N ASN A 86 -7.55 1.64 -18.41
CA ASN A 86 -8.99 1.50 -18.70
C ASN A 86 -9.34 1.83 -20.16
N ALA A 87 -8.38 2.32 -20.95
CA ALA A 87 -8.59 2.77 -22.34
C ALA A 87 -8.43 1.65 -23.39
N ASP A 88 -8.01 0.45 -22.98
CA ASP A 88 -7.70 -0.68 -23.87
C ASP A 88 -8.58 -1.92 -23.58
N ILE A 89 -9.75 -1.73 -22.96
CA ILE A 89 -10.80 -2.77 -22.89
C ILE A 89 -12.05 -2.22 -23.61
N GLU A 90 -11.88 -1.84 -24.87
CA GLU A 90 -12.98 -1.73 -25.83
C GLU A 90 -12.79 -2.89 -26.82
N ASP A 91 -13.66 -3.89 -26.72
CA ASP A 91 -13.95 -4.89 -27.76
C ASP A 91 -15.00 -4.30 -28.72
#